data_AF-A0A7K3MX91-F1
#
_entry.id   AF-A0A7K3MX91-F1
#
_cell.length_a   1.000
_cell.length_b   1.000
_cell.length_c   1.000
_cell.angle_alpha   90.00
_cell.angle_beta   90.00
_cell.angle_gamma   90.00
#
_symmetry.space_group_name_H-M   'P 1'
#
loop_
_entity.id
_entity.type
_entity.pdbx_description
1 polymer ?
#
loop_
_entity_poly.entity_id
_entity_poly.type
_entity_poly.pdbx_seq_one_letter_code
_entity_poly.pdbx_strand_id
1 'polypeptide(L)'
;MKKSKNKLNMKRILIAIILILSTNSYSQNKYQKGIYLTFEEILQNKPSAKYNVELEKRTEGEIKMNGGNDYQLNALDKSTNRSQLKKDVEAYSDGENLYLNCKRLKLYSWYSKVRSDKKYFVFSAALPENYKDYGIELSELSNMFGAISGALSGMKLALLRFPYILDKTNQKLTLVSSKNIDEIFANDKIILEKYNQDIEKNKMETILKYLVEWNEKQ
;
A
#
# COMPACT_ATOMS: atom_id res chain seq x y z
N MET A 1 -31.43 12.10 55.77
CA MET A 1 -30.06 11.62 55.43
C MET A 1 -29.96 10.59 54.28
N LYS A 2 -30.95 9.73 54.00
CA LYS A 2 -30.86 8.68 52.94
C LYS A 2 -30.73 9.20 51.50
N LYS A 3 -31.39 10.30 51.11
CA LYS A 3 -31.37 10.86 49.74
C LYS A 3 -29.98 11.35 49.28
N SER A 4 -29.15 11.86 50.19
CA SER A 4 -27.80 12.37 49.88
C SER A 4 -26.83 11.24 49.55
N LYS A 5 -26.90 10.12 50.30
CA LYS A 5 -26.06 8.93 50.10
C LYS A 5 -26.31 8.27 48.74
N ASN A 6 -27.56 8.21 48.29
CA ASN A 6 -27.92 7.65 46.98
C ASN A 6 -27.43 8.51 45.81
N LYS A 7 -27.48 9.85 45.92
CA LYS A 7 -26.89 10.75 44.92
C LYS A 7 -25.36 10.61 44.84
N LEU A 8 -24.69 10.42 45.98
CA LEU A 8 -23.24 10.23 46.03
C LEU A 8 -22.83 8.90 45.37
N ASN A 9 -23.58 7.82 45.62
CA ASN A 9 -23.34 6.52 45.00
C ASN A 9 -23.62 6.54 43.49
N MET A 10 -24.69 7.22 43.05
CA MET A 10 -25.00 7.36 41.63
C MET A 10 -23.94 8.16 40.87
N LYS A 11 -23.39 9.24 41.47
CA LYS A 11 -22.25 9.98 40.89
C LYS A 11 -20.99 9.12 40.77
N ARG A 12 -20.68 8.30 41.78
CA ARG A 12 -19.52 7.39 41.75
C ARG A 12 -19.67 6.30 40.68
N ILE A 13 -20.88 5.76 40.52
CA ILE A 13 -21.20 4.79 39.45
C ILE A 13 -21.08 5.45 38.07
N LEU A 14 -21.57 6.69 37.91
CA LEU A 14 -21.47 7.42 36.65
C LEU A 14 -20.00 7.72 36.26
N ILE A 15 -19.16 8.10 37.24
CA ILE A 15 -17.72 8.33 37.03
C ILE A 15 -17.00 7.03 36.64
N ALA A 16 -17.36 5.90 37.26
CA ALA A 16 -16.80 4.60 36.90
C ALA A 16 -17.16 4.17 35.46
N ILE A 17 -18.40 4.43 35.01
CA ILE A 17 -18.84 4.14 33.64
C ILE A 17 -18.10 5.00 32.61
N ILE A 18 -17.86 6.29 32.90
CA ILE A 18 -17.12 7.21 32.01
C ILE A 18 -15.65 6.78 31.88
N LEU A 19 -15.02 6.29 32.96
CA LEU A 19 -13.66 5.78 32.92
C LEU A 19 -13.53 4.49 32.08
N ILE A 20 -14.51 3.58 32.16
CA ILE A 20 -14.51 2.32 31.37
C ILE A 20 -14.75 2.58 29.88
N LEU A 21 -15.47 3.66 29.51
CA LEU A 21 -15.67 4.05 28.12
C LEU A 21 -14.46 4.77 27.50
N SER A 22 -13.53 5.28 28.32
CA SER A 22 -12.35 6.02 27.85
C SER A 22 -11.16 5.14 27.42
N THR A 23 -11.23 3.82 27.56
CA THR A 23 -10.10 2.91 27.27
C THR A 23 -10.12 2.25 25.89
N ASN A 24 -10.97 2.68 24.95
CA ASN A 24 -11.03 2.07 23.61
C ASN A 24 -10.75 3.04 22.46
N SER A 25 -9.63 3.76 22.56
CA SER A 25 -9.00 4.38 21.39
C SER A 25 -7.57 3.86 21.23
N TYR A 26 -7.41 2.54 21.19
CA TYR A 26 -6.24 1.98 20.52
C TYR A 26 -6.49 2.15 19.03
N SER A 27 -5.75 3.05 18.39
CA SER A 27 -5.44 2.90 16.97
C SER A 27 -4.92 1.47 16.83
N GLN A 28 -5.73 0.57 16.29
CA GLN A 28 -5.31 -0.80 16.08
C GLN A 28 -4.21 -0.71 15.04
N ASN A 29 -2.94 -0.87 15.45
CA ASN A 29 -1.82 -1.04 14.55
C ASN A 29 -2.21 -2.16 13.58
N LYS A 30 -2.55 -1.77 12.34
CA LYS A 30 -3.12 -2.67 11.34
C LYS A 30 -2.16 -3.84 11.08
N TYR A 31 -0.87 -3.56 11.19
CA TYR A 31 0.22 -4.51 11.11
C TYR A 31 1.16 -4.39 12.30
N GLN A 32 1.63 -5.52 12.82
CA GLN A 32 2.70 -5.55 13.82
C GLN A 32 3.97 -4.99 13.16
N LYS A 33 4.58 -4.01 13.82
CA LYS A 33 5.85 -3.43 13.37
C LYS A 33 6.91 -4.52 13.26
N GLY A 34 7.59 -4.59 12.13
CA GLY A 34 8.63 -5.58 11.89
C GLY A 34 8.77 -5.98 10.42
N ILE A 35 9.57 -7.01 10.21
CA ILE A 35 9.91 -7.54 8.89
C ILE A 35 9.22 -8.87 8.69
N TYR A 36 8.56 -8.98 7.55
CA TYR A 36 7.86 -10.16 7.07
C TYR A 36 8.72 -10.82 6.00
N LEU A 37 9.15 -12.05 6.24
CA LEU A 37 9.98 -12.83 5.31
C LEU A 37 9.16 -13.61 4.30
N THR A 38 7.89 -13.86 4.60
CA THR A 38 6.98 -14.59 3.71
C THR A 38 5.65 -13.88 3.59
N PHE A 39 4.93 -14.16 2.51
CA PHE A 39 3.59 -13.63 2.31
C PHE A 39 2.61 -14.10 3.39
N GLU A 40 2.76 -15.34 3.87
CA GLU A 40 1.93 -15.90 4.93
C GLU A 40 2.09 -15.13 6.24
N GLU A 41 3.32 -14.71 6.59
CA GLU A 41 3.53 -13.87 7.77
C GLU A 41 2.76 -12.55 7.66
N ILE A 42 2.66 -11.97 6.45
CA ILE A 42 1.87 -10.75 6.22
C ILE A 42 0.40 -11.03 6.49
N LEU A 43 -0.15 -12.13 5.95
CA LEU A 43 -1.56 -12.50 6.13
C LEU A 43 -1.90 -12.80 7.60
N GLN A 44 -0.97 -13.42 8.33
CA GLN A 44 -1.11 -13.73 9.75
C GLN A 44 -0.75 -12.56 10.68
N ASN A 45 -0.27 -11.45 10.12
CA ASN A 45 0.21 -10.30 10.88
C ASN A 45 1.27 -10.68 11.94
N LYS A 46 2.23 -11.54 11.54
CA LYS A 46 3.22 -12.13 12.45
C LYS A 46 4.63 -12.02 11.87
N PRO A 47 5.27 -10.85 11.95
CA PRO A 47 6.65 -10.68 11.49
C PRO A 47 7.61 -11.54 12.33
N SER A 48 8.56 -12.19 11.69
CA SER A 48 9.49 -13.12 12.35
C SER A 48 10.95 -12.63 12.38
N ALA A 49 11.32 -11.75 11.45
CA ALA A 49 12.69 -11.31 11.30
C ALA A 49 13.07 -10.24 12.33
N LYS A 50 14.29 -10.35 12.86
CA LYS A 50 14.84 -9.49 13.91
C LYS A 50 15.88 -8.48 13.39
N TYR A 51 15.83 -8.09 12.12
CA TYR A 51 16.79 -7.11 11.62
C TYR A 51 16.52 -5.73 12.23
N ASN A 52 17.58 -5.05 12.65
CA ASN A 52 17.53 -3.66 13.05
C ASN A 52 17.63 -2.77 11.81
N VAL A 53 16.51 -2.17 11.42
CA VAL A 53 16.38 -1.44 10.17
C VAL A 53 15.62 -0.13 10.34
N GLU A 54 15.87 0.78 9.40
CA GLU A 54 15.11 2.01 9.23
C GLU A 54 14.51 2.05 7.82
N LEU A 55 13.26 2.50 7.72
CA LEU A 55 12.59 2.75 6.45
C LEU A 55 12.72 4.23 6.09
N GLU A 56 13.23 4.50 4.90
CA GLU A 56 13.44 5.86 4.41
C GLU A 56 12.69 6.07 3.10
N LYS A 57 12.04 7.24 2.95
CA LYS A 57 11.49 7.67 1.67
C LYS A 57 12.62 8.24 0.81
N ARG A 58 12.80 7.67 -0.37
CA ARG A 58 13.82 8.08 -1.34
C ARG A 58 13.46 9.38 -2.02
N THR A 59 14.49 10.14 -2.33
CA THR A 59 14.40 11.36 -3.14
C THR A 59 14.23 11.04 -4.62
N GLU A 60 13.69 11.99 -5.39
CA GLU A 60 13.63 11.84 -6.86
C GLU A 60 15.00 11.65 -7.49
N GLY A 61 16.05 12.29 -6.95
CA GLY A 61 17.42 12.16 -7.45
C GLY A 61 17.90 10.72 -7.34
N GLU A 62 17.71 10.09 -6.18
CA GLU A 62 18.06 8.68 -5.99
C GLU A 62 17.27 7.76 -6.92
N ILE A 63 15.98 8.03 -7.14
CA ILE A 63 15.13 7.25 -8.06
C ILE A 63 15.59 7.43 -9.50
N LYS A 64 15.90 8.66 -9.94
CA LYS A 64 16.42 8.92 -11.30
C LYS A 64 17.77 8.25 -11.54
N MET A 65 18.65 8.22 -10.53
CA MET A 65 20.00 7.64 -10.65
C MET A 65 20.01 6.12 -10.55
N ASN A 66 19.23 5.54 -9.63
CA ASN A 66 19.31 4.11 -9.29
C ASN A 66 18.04 3.32 -9.63
N GLY A 67 17.00 3.97 -10.16
CA GLY A 67 15.70 3.36 -10.45
C GLY A 67 14.93 2.89 -9.21
N GLY A 68 13.86 2.14 -9.46
CA GLY A 68 13.03 1.47 -8.45
C GLY A 68 12.05 2.38 -7.69
N ASN A 69 11.59 1.90 -6.54
CA ASN A 69 10.41 2.44 -5.84
C ASN A 69 10.75 3.44 -4.73
N ASP A 70 9.71 3.93 -4.05
CA ASP A 70 9.76 5.15 -3.22
C ASP A 70 10.41 4.97 -1.85
N TYR A 71 10.47 3.74 -1.33
CA TYR A 71 10.96 3.50 0.02
C TYR A 71 12.10 2.49 0.04
N GLN A 72 13.17 2.78 0.78
CA GLN A 72 14.27 1.83 1.00
C GLN A 72 14.34 1.41 2.45
N LEU A 73 14.69 0.14 2.67
CA LEU A 73 15.01 -0.40 3.97
C LEU A 73 16.54 -0.38 4.14
N ASN A 74 16.99 0.30 5.18
CA ASN A 74 18.41 0.48 5.50
C ASN A 74 18.73 -0.32 6.77
N ALA A 75 19.75 -1.16 6.70
CA ALA A 75 20.29 -1.82 7.88
C ALA A 75 20.98 -0.79 8.78
N LEU A 76 20.65 -0.83 10.07
CA LEU A 76 21.36 -0.04 11.09
C LEU A 76 22.57 -0.80 11.65
N ASP A 77 22.52 -2.13 11.61
CA ASP A 77 23.63 -2.99 12.03
C ASP A 77 24.58 -3.24 10.86
N LYS A 78 25.89 -3.03 11.08
CA LYS A 78 26.94 -3.28 10.07
C LYS A 78 27.01 -4.73 9.59
N SER A 79 26.54 -5.68 10.40
CA SER A 79 26.50 -7.11 10.08
C SER A 79 25.36 -7.50 9.16
N THR A 80 24.32 -6.66 9.03
CA THR A 80 23.16 -6.97 8.20
C THR A 80 23.45 -6.59 6.75
N ASN A 81 23.45 -7.59 5.87
CA ASN A 81 23.73 -7.38 4.45
C ASN A 81 22.50 -6.77 3.74
N ARG A 82 22.67 -5.55 3.20
CA ARG A 82 21.61 -4.85 2.43
C ARG A 82 21.12 -5.64 1.22
N SER A 83 21.99 -6.42 0.57
CA SER A 83 21.61 -7.30 -0.55
C SER A 83 20.67 -8.40 -0.09
N GLN A 84 20.88 -8.90 1.13
CA GLN A 84 20.04 -9.94 1.72
C GLN A 84 18.65 -9.38 2.07
N LEU A 85 18.58 -8.20 2.70
CA LEU A 85 17.30 -7.52 2.97
C LEU A 85 16.47 -7.29 1.70
N LYS A 86 17.11 -7.05 0.55
CA LYS A 86 16.39 -6.89 -0.73
C LYS A 86 15.84 -8.20 -1.29
N LYS A 87 16.46 -9.34 -0.99
CA LYS A 87 16.13 -10.66 -1.55
C LYS A 87 15.16 -11.44 -0.68
N ASP A 88 15.34 -11.36 0.63
CA ASP A 88 14.72 -12.28 1.59
C ASP A 88 13.48 -11.68 2.26
N VAL A 89 13.32 -10.36 2.22
CA VAL A 89 12.18 -9.67 2.83
C VAL A 89 11.03 -9.58 1.83
N GLU A 90 9.84 -9.97 2.28
CA GLU A 90 8.60 -9.83 1.50
C GLU A 90 7.94 -8.48 1.77
N ALA A 91 7.93 -8.03 3.03
CA ALA A 91 7.40 -6.73 3.41
C ALA A 91 8.00 -6.21 4.72
N TYR A 92 7.81 -4.91 4.97
CA TYR A 92 8.09 -4.25 6.23
C TYR A 92 6.85 -3.48 6.71
N SER A 93 6.60 -3.48 8.01
CA SER A 93 5.64 -2.57 8.62
C SER A 93 6.30 -1.67 9.66
N ASP A 94 5.96 -0.39 9.66
CA ASP A 94 6.35 0.58 10.68
C ASP A 94 5.42 0.57 11.91
N GLY A 95 4.36 -0.26 11.90
CA GLY A 95 3.30 -0.32 12.90
C GLY A 95 1.98 0.33 12.43
N GLU A 96 2.04 1.23 11.46
CA GLU A 96 0.86 1.92 10.92
C GLU A 96 0.59 1.51 9.47
N ASN A 97 1.65 1.37 8.68
CA ASN A 97 1.64 1.15 7.25
C ASN A 97 2.37 -0.15 6.91
N LEU A 98 1.96 -0.78 5.81
CA LEU A 98 2.64 -1.91 5.22
C LEU A 98 3.37 -1.46 3.94
N TYR A 99 4.59 -1.93 3.77
CA TYR A 99 5.45 -1.64 2.63
C TYR A 99 5.87 -2.96 1.98
N LEU A 100 5.43 -3.19 0.74
CA LEU A 100 5.72 -4.42 0.00
C LEU A 100 7.06 -4.30 -0.71
N ASN A 101 7.86 -5.36 -0.70
CA ASN A 101 9.11 -5.42 -1.47
C ASN A 101 8.79 -5.63 -2.96
N CYS A 102 8.92 -4.56 -3.74
CA CYS A 102 8.61 -4.57 -5.16
C CYS A 102 9.56 -5.47 -5.96
N LYS A 103 10.77 -5.80 -5.45
CA LYS A 103 11.65 -6.73 -6.15
C LYS A 103 11.06 -8.15 -6.18
N ARG A 104 10.40 -8.57 -5.10
CA ARG A 104 9.70 -9.85 -4.98
C ARG A 104 8.52 -9.91 -5.96
N LEU A 105 7.89 -8.77 -6.19
CA LEU A 105 6.79 -8.58 -7.12
C LEU A 105 7.23 -8.32 -8.58
N LYS A 106 8.53 -8.32 -8.88
CA LYS A 106 9.10 -8.00 -10.21
C LYS A 106 8.79 -6.58 -10.72
N LEU A 107 8.62 -5.64 -9.80
CA LEU A 107 8.30 -4.23 -10.05
C LEU A 107 9.50 -3.31 -9.74
N TYR A 108 10.70 -3.70 -10.19
CA TYR A 108 11.98 -3.10 -9.80
C TYR A 108 12.29 -3.18 -8.29
N SER A 109 13.50 -2.74 -7.91
CA SER A 109 13.95 -2.76 -6.51
C SER A 109 13.14 -1.84 -5.59
N TRP A 110 13.32 -2.05 -4.28
CA TRP A 110 12.80 -1.22 -3.19
C TRP A 110 11.33 -1.46 -2.88
N TYR A 111 10.73 -0.59 -2.06
CA TYR A 111 9.44 -0.83 -1.45
C TYR A 111 8.40 0.20 -1.86
N SER A 112 7.14 -0.24 -1.89
CA SER A 112 5.97 0.60 -2.11
C SER A 112 5.00 0.50 -0.93
N LYS A 113 4.43 1.63 -0.56
CA LYS A 113 3.42 1.71 0.52
C LYS A 113 2.07 1.18 0.03
N VAL A 114 1.45 0.30 0.82
CA VAL A 114 0.07 -0.16 0.61
C VAL A 114 -0.90 0.96 0.96
N ARG A 115 -1.86 1.22 0.07
CA ARG A 115 -2.90 2.26 0.21
C ARG A 115 -4.22 1.69 0.71
N SER A 116 -4.56 0.47 0.32
CA SER A 116 -5.68 -0.27 0.87
C SER A 116 -5.30 -1.74 1.00
N ASP A 117 -5.76 -2.35 2.08
CA ASP A 117 -5.53 -3.76 2.40
C ASP A 117 -6.83 -4.32 2.96
N LYS A 118 -7.59 -4.94 2.07
CA LYS A 118 -8.84 -5.64 2.37
C LYS A 118 -8.74 -7.01 1.71
N LYS A 119 -9.52 -7.25 0.66
CA LYS A 119 -9.36 -8.42 -0.21
C LYS A 119 -8.08 -8.36 -1.03
N TYR A 120 -7.74 -7.17 -1.54
CA TYR A 120 -6.52 -6.93 -2.31
C TYR A 120 -5.57 -6.01 -1.53
N PHE A 121 -4.27 -6.14 -1.80
CA PHE A 121 -3.32 -5.05 -1.56
C PHE A 121 -3.37 -4.09 -2.76
N VAL A 122 -3.80 -2.85 -2.52
CA VAL A 122 -3.81 -1.77 -3.52
C VAL A 122 -2.61 -0.87 -3.25
N PHE A 123 -1.77 -0.65 -4.26
CA PHE A 123 -0.56 0.17 -4.12
C PHE A 123 -0.12 0.73 -5.49
N SER A 124 0.90 1.58 -5.49
CA SER A 124 1.54 2.05 -6.72
C SER A 124 3.04 1.79 -6.70
N ALA A 125 3.59 1.45 -7.85
CA ALA A 125 4.99 1.04 -8.00
C ALA A 125 5.51 1.36 -9.42
N ALA A 126 6.80 1.14 -9.65
CA ALA A 126 7.39 1.25 -10.99
C ALA A 126 6.71 0.30 -11.99
N LEU A 127 6.90 0.58 -13.29
CA LEU A 127 6.47 -0.31 -14.37
C LEU A 127 7.15 -1.69 -14.19
N PRO A 128 6.51 -2.83 -14.52
CA PRO A 128 7.15 -4.14 -14.34
C PRO A 128 8.43 -4.24 -15.17
N GLU A 129 9.45 -4.93 -14.66
CA GLU A 129 10.72 -5.14 -15.40
C GLU A 129 10.47 -5.82 -16.76
N ASN A 130 9.44 -6.67 -16.82
CA ASN A 130 8.98 -7.41 -17.98
C ASN A 130 7.64 -6.89 -18.52
N TYR A 131 7.44 -5.57 -18.57
CA TYR A 131 6.18 -4.93 -18.98
C TYR A 131 5.63 -5.42 -20.34
N LYS A 132 6.47 -5.90 -21.25
CA LYS A 132 6.04 -6.49 -22.53
C LYS A 132 5.18 -7.74 -22.34
N ASP A 133 5.45 -8.53 -21.30
CA ASP A 133 4.66 -9.73 -20.96
C ASP A 133 3.24 -9.35 -20.49
N TYR A 134 3.04 -8.10 -20.08
CA TYR A 134 1.74 -7.52 -19.75
C TYR A 134 1.05 -6.90 -20.98
N GLY A 135 1.58 -7.08 -22.19
CA GLY A 135 1.04 -6.50 -23.42
C GLY A 135 1.15 -4.96 -23.44
N ILE A 136 2.18 -4.41 -22.81
CA ILE A 136 2.39 -2.97 -22.71
C ILE A 136 3.49 -2.54 -23.68
N GLU A 137 3.17 -1.58 -24.54
CA GLU A 137 4.17 -0.80 -25.24
C GLU A 137 4.35 0.55 -24.56
N LEU A 138 5.60 1.05 -24.51
CA LEU A 138 5.88 2.34 -23.87
C LEU A 138 5.16 3.52 -24.54
N SER A 139 4.93 3.41 -25.86
CA SER A 139 4.12 4.33 -26.67
C SER A 139 2.66 4.42 -26.21
N GLU A 140 2.11 3.33 -25.65
CA GLU A 140 0.72 3.26 -25.22
C GLU A 140 0.50 3.75 -23.79
N LEU A 141 1.56 4.00 -23.02
CA LEU A 141 1.42 4.39 -21.61
C LEU A 141 0.55 5.65 -21.44
N SER A 142 0.68 6.63 -22.34
CA SER A 142 -0.18 7.83 -22.32
C SER A 142 -1.67 7.52 -22.55
N ASN A 143 -1.97 6.50 -23.35
CA ASN A 143 -3.36 6.08 -23.60
C ASN A 143 -3.91 5.29 -22.40
N MET A 144 -3.07 4.47 -21.77
CA MET A 144 -3.44 3.62 -20.64
C MET A 144 -3.60 4.40 -19.33
N PHE A 145 -2.79 5.43 -19.14
CA PHE A 145 -2.62 6.15 -17.87
C PHE A 145 -2.92 7.64 -17.96
N GLY A 146 -3.62 8.06 -19.02
CA GLY A 146 -3.86 9.46 -19.32
C GLY A 146 -2.58 10.19 -19.73
N ALA A 147 -2.69 11.47 -20.11
CA ALA A 147 -1.62 12.24 -20.74
C ALA A 147 -0.32 12.30 -19.92
N ILE A 148 0.58 11.32 -20.12
CA ILE A 148 1.98 11.38 -19.69
C ILE A 148 2.64 12.41 -20.59
N SER A 149 2.96 13.58 -20.03
CA SER A 149 3.38 14.75 -20.81
C SER A 149 4.74 14.58 -21.50
N GLY A 150 4.88 15.01 -22.76
CA GLY A 150 6.19 15.09 -23.44
C GLY A 150 6.91 13.75 -23.65
N ALA A 151 8.18 13.81 -24.05
CA ALA A 151 8.99 12.63 -24.34
C ALA A 151 9.28 11.80 -23.07
N LEU A 152 9.07 10.48 -23.16
CA LEU A 152 9.28 9.56 -22.05
C LEU A 152 10.74 9.11 -21.97
N SER A 153 11.57 9.92 -21.29
CA SER A 153 12.95 9.50 -20.97
C SER A 153 12.97 8.40 -19.91
N GLY A 154 14.06 7.64 -19.83
CA GLY A 154 14.24 6.62 -18.77
C GLY A 154 14.14 7.21 -17.36
N MET A 155 14.68 8.41 -17.13
CA MET A 155 14.57 9.12 -15.85
C MET A 155 13.12 9.50 -15.53
N LYS A 156 12.35 9.95 -16.53
CA LYS A 156 10.93 10.25 -16.34
C LYS A 156 10.15 8.99 -16.02
N LEU A 157 10.37 7.91 -16.77
CA LEU A 157 9.73 6.62 -16.54
C LEU A 157 10.03 6.08 -15.12
N ALA A 158 11.26 6.24 -14.64
CA ALA A 158 11.66 5.83 -13.30
C ALA A 158 10.88 6.53 -12.17
N LEU A 159 10.38 7.75 -12.41
CA LEU A 159 9.55 8.50 -11.46
C LEU A 159 8.07 8.13 -11.50
N LEU A 160 7.59 7.48 -12.56
CA LEU A 160 6.17 7.13 -12.67
C LEU A 160 5.80 6.01 -11.69
N ARG A 161 4.58 6.08 -11.16
CA ARG A 161 4.01 5.08 -10.23
C ARG A 161 2.68 4.60 -10.76
N PHE A 162 2.69 3.38 -11.26
CA PHE A 162 1.54 2.73 -11.86
C PHE A 162 0.72 2.02 -10.79
N PRO A 163 -0.63 2.02 -10.89
CA PRO A 163 -1.51 1.41 -9.92
C PRO A 163 -1.59 -0.11 -10.08
N TYR A 164 -1.50 -0.83 -8.97
CA TYR A 164 -1.57 -2.29 -8.91
C TYR A 164 -2.59 -2.76 -7.88
N ILE A 165 -3.12 -3.94 -8.15
CA ILE A 165 -3.76 -4.80 -7.14
C ILE A 165 -3.00 -6.11 -7.03
N LEU A 166 -2.80 -6.58 -5.80
CA LEU A 166 -2.25 -7.90 -5.51
C LEU A 166 -3.31 -8.68 -4.71
N ASP A 167 -3.80 -9.78 -5.30
CA ASP A 167 -4.78 -10.67 -4.68
C ASP A 167 -4.11 -11.48 -3.55
N LYS A 168 -4.65 -11.37 -2.34
CA LYS A 168 -4.10 -12.02 -1.14
C LYS A 168 -4.31 -13.53 -1.12
N THR A 169 -5.19 -14.07 -1.96
CA THR A 169 -5.51 -15.50 -2.00
C THR A 169 -4.53 -16.26 -2.87
N ASN A 170 -4.22 -15.74 -4.05
CA ASN A 170 -3.43 -16.43 -5.08
C ASN A 170 -2.15 -15.67 -5.47
N GLN A 171 -1.87 -14.53 -4.83
CA GLN A 171 -0.71 -13.67 -5.09
C GLN A 171 -0.64 -13.17 -6.56
N LYS A 172 -1.78 -13.12 -7.25
CA LYS A 172 -1.86 -12.56 -8.60
C LYS A 172 -1.70 -11.05 -8.54
N LEU A 173 -0.59 -10.57 -9.10
CA LEU A 173 -0.35 -9.16 -9.34
C LEU A 173 -1.01 -8.73 -10.65
N THR A 174 -1.78 -7.64 -10.59
CA THR A 174 -2.44 -7.06 -11.76
C THR A 174 -2.10 -5.58 -11.85
N LEU A 175 -1.52 -5.16 -12.98
CA LEU A 175 -1.42 -3.75 -13.33
C LEU A 175 -2.81 -3.27 -13.76
N VAL A 176 -3.32 -2.23 -13.11
CA VAL A 176 -4.63 -1.66 -13.44
C VAL A 176 -4.45 -0.48 -14.37
N SER A 177 -5.28 -0.38 -15.40
CA SER A 177 -5.25 0.73 -16.36
C SER A 177 -6.64 0.96 -16.93
N SER A 178 -6.78 1.94 -17.82
CA SER A 178 -8.00 2.11 -18.60
C SER A 178 -8.43 0.87 -19.40
N LYS A 179 -7.52 -0.09 -19.66
CA LYS A 179 -7.82 -1.31 -20.43
C LYS A 179 -8.61 -2.37 -19.65
N ASN A 180 -8.51 -2.42 -18.32
CA ASN A 180 -9.06 -3.52 -17.51
C ASN A 180 -9.86 -3.07 -16.28
N ILE A 181 -9.91 -1.78 -15.98
CA ILE A 181 -10.58 -1.28 -14.79
C ILE A 181 -12.11 -1.49 -14.82
N ASP A 182 -12.72 -1.46 -16.00
CA ASP A 182 -14.16 -1.74 -16.16
C ASP A 182 -14.49 -3.19 -15.75
N GLU A 183 -13.62 -4.15 -16.10
CA GLU A 183 -13.77 -5.55 -15.69
C GLU A 183 -13.59 -5.72 -14.18
N ILE A 184 -12.62 -5.02 -13.59
CA ILE A 184 -12.36 -5.03 -12.14
C ILE A 184 -13.59 -4.50 -11.37
N PHE A 185 -14.23 -3.45 -11.88
CA PHE A 185 -15.39 -2.82 -11.27
C PHE A 185 -16.73 -3.38 -11.73
N ALA A 186 -16.76 -4.43 -12.58
CA ALA A 186 -17.98 -4.92 -13.21
C ALA A 186 -19.12 -5.25 -12.22
N ASN A 187 -18.75 -5.72 -11.02
CA ASN A 187 -19.70 -6.08 -9.96
C ASN A 187 -20.04 -4.92 -8.98
N ASP A 188 -19.39 -3.75 -9.11
CA ASP A 188 -19.70 -2.53 -8.34
C ASP A 188 -20.03 -1.39 -9.30
N LYS A 189 -21.29 -1.38 -9.78
CA LYS A 189 -21.80 -0.39 -10.72
C LYS A 189 -21.65 1.05 -10.20
N ILE A 190 -21.76 1.25 -8.89
CA ILE A 190 -21.65 2.59 -8.28
C ILE A 190 -20.23 3.13 -8.45
N ILE A 191 -19.20 2.31 -8.19
CA ILE A 191 -17.81 2.73 -8.42
C ILE A 191 -17.56 2.93 -9.91
N LEU A 192 -18.03 2.02 -10.75
CA LEU A 192 -17.82 2.09 -12.19
C LEU A 192 -18.42 3.39 -12.78
N GLU A 193 -19.62 3.78 -12.36
CA GLU A 193 -20.26 5.03 -12.77
C GLU A 193 -19.46 6.25 -12.30
N LYS A 194 -19.05 6.29 -11.04
CA LYS A 194 -18.22 7.40 -10.50
C LYS A 194 -16.91 7.53 -11.27
N TYR A 195 -16.21 6.41 -11.49
CA TYR A 195 -14.98 6.36 -12.28
C TYR A 195 -15.20 6.91 -13.69
N ASN A 196 -16.27 6.49 -14.36
CA ASN A 196 -16.55 6.90 -15.73
C ASN A 196 -16.92 8.37 -15.89
N GLN A 197 -17.44 9.00 -14.83
CA GLN A 197 -17.77 10.43 -14.79
C GLN A 197 -16.56 11.31 -14.44
N ASP A 198 -15.45 10.74 -13.96
CA ASP A 198 -14.26 11.50 -13.62
C ASP A 198 -13.51 11.95 -14.88
N ILE A 199 -13.35 13.26 -15.05
CA ILE A 199 -12.67 13.84 -16.23
C ILE A 199 -11.19 13.42 -16.33
N GLU A 200 -10.59 13.02 -15.20
CA GLU A 200 -9.20 12.57 -15.14
C GLU A 200 -9.10 11.06 -14.91
N LYS A 201 -10.16 10.29 -15.23
CA LYS A 201 -10.28 8.87 -14.87
C LYS A 201 -9.07 8.01 -15.21
N ASN A 202 -8.42 8.27 -16.35
CA ASN A 202 -7.28 7.47 -16.77
C ASN A 202 -5.97 7.84 -16.05
N LYS A 203 -5.88 8.96 -15.33
CA LYS A 203 -4.65 9.31 -14.60
C LYS A 203 -4.35 8.28 -13.52
N MET A 204 -3.06 7.94 -13.34
CA MET A 204 -2.59 6.95 -12.36
C MET A 204 -3.16 7.18 -10.95
N GLU A 205 -3.17 8.41 -10.45
CA GLU A 205 -3.69 8.72 -9.11
C GLU A 205 -5.21 8.58 -9.03
N THR A 206 -5.94 8.91 -10.11
CA THR A 206 -7.40 8.75 -10.18
C THR A 206 -7.78 7.27 -10.19
N ILE A 207 -7.09 6.45 -11.00
CA ILE A 207 -7.25 4.99 -10.97
C ILE A 207 -6.99 4.45 -9.57
N LEU A 208 -5.88 4.87 -8.94
CA LEU A 208 -5.52 4.42 -7.59
C LEU A 208 -6.57 4.79 -6.55
N LYS A 209 -7.10 6.02 -6.61
CA LYS A 209 -8.20 6.50 -5.75
C LYS A 209 -9.41 5.58 -5.84
N TYR A 210 -9.87 5.27 -7.05
CA TYR A 210 -11.06 4.43 -7.24
C TYR A 210 -10.79 2.96 -6.88
N LEU A 211 -9.58 2.44 -7.09
CA LEU A 211 -9.19 1.12 -6.60
C LEU A 211 -9.24 1.03 -5.07
N VAL A 212 -8.78 2.07 -4.37
CA VAL A 212 -8.89 2.14 -2.91
C VAL A 212 -10.37 2.14 -2.50
N GLU A 213 -11.20 3.01 -3.05
CA GLU A 213 -12.64 3.08 -2.71
C GLU A 213 -13.35 1.75 -3.00
N TRP A 214 -13.04 1.10 -4.11
CA TRP A 214 -13.58 -0.21 -4.49
C TRP A 214 -13.14 -1.31 -3.53
N ASN A 215 -11.84 -1.37 -3.20
CA ASN A 215 -11.27 -2.41 -2.35
C ASN A 215 -11.81 -2.34 -0.91
N GLU A 216 -12.17 -1.16 -0.41
CA GLU A 216 -12.83 -0.99 0.89
C GLU A 216 -14.19 -1.69 1.01
N LYS A 217 -14.80 -2.06 -0.13
CA LYS A 217 -16.11 -2.74 -0.20
C LYS A 217 -16.05 -4.23 -0.55
N GLN A 218 -14.84 -4.77 -0.78
CA GLN A 218 -14.64 -6.16 -1.19
C GLN A 218 -14.63 -7.16 -0.04
#